data_AF-A0A7Z9MTW2-F1
#
_entry.id   AF-A0A7Z9MTW2-F1
#
_cell.length_a   1.000
_cell.length_b   1.000
_cell.length_c   1.000
_cell.angle_alpha   90.00
_cell.angle_beta   90.00
_cell.angle_gamma   90.00
#
_symmetry.space_group_name_H-M   'P 1'
#
loop_
_entity.id
_entity.type
_entity.pdbx_description
1 polymer ?
#
loop_
_entity_poly.entity_id
_entity_poly.type
_entity_poly.pdbx_seq_one_letter_code
_entity_poly.pdbx_strand_id
1 'polypeptide(L)'
;MIRIEQDELDWVTEEMKEYMTGPAGTVFLLNCRTIHGSTENHSDRSRPVLLNVYSAADAFPYAVNPIPSPFDGAIVCGEAARWSHHDPRPCQIPPDWSQRYLGPWVHQNRSPS
;
A
#
# COMPACT_ATOMS: atom_id res chain seq x y z
N MET A 1 -6.47 -3.79 -2.40
CA MET A 1 -6.85 -2.54 -3.09
C MET A 1 -8.35 -2.47 -2.99
N ILE A 2 -8.85 -1.55 -2.18
CA ILE A 2 -10.28 -1.30 -2.01
C ILE A 2 -10.71 -0.49 -3.24
N ARG A 3 -11.80 -0.87 -3.89
CA ARG A 3 -12.41 -0.02 -4.91
C ARG A 3 -13.18 1.06 -4.17
N ILE A 4 -12.77 2.30 -4.35
CA ILE A 4 -13.47 3.47 -3.82
C ILE A 4 -14.40 3.93 -4.94
N GLU A 5 -15.67 4.13 -4.65
CA GLU A 5 -16.62 4.62 -5.65
C GLU A 5 -16.27 6.08 -6.01
N GLN A 6 -16.51 6.47 -7.26
CA GLN A 6 -16.03 7.74 -7.81
C GLN A 6 -16.57 8.95 -7.03
N ASP A 7 -17.81 8.86 -6.57
CA ASP A 7 -18.53 9.89 -5.80
C ASP A 7 -17.93 10.13 -4.40
N GLU A 8 -17.27 9.14 -3.80
CA GLU A 8 -16.53 9.32 -2.54
C GLU A 8 -15.22 10.11 -2.74
N LEU A 9 -14.79 10.32 -3.99
CA LEU A 9 -13.57 11.03 -4.37
C LEU A 9 -13.84 12.34 -5.13
N ASP A 10 -15.07 12.87 -5.10
CA ASP A 10 -15.46 14.11 -5.80
C ASP A 10 -14.63 15.34 -5.39
N TRP A 11 -13.98 15.28 -4.22
CA TRP A 11 -13.08 16.33 -3.73
C TRP A 11 -11.66 16.24 -4.31
N VAL A 12 -11.28 15.14 -4.97
CA VAL A 12 -9.97 14.96 -5.60
C VAL A 12 -10.01 15.51 -7.03
N THR A 13 -9.42 16.68 -7.23
CA THR A 13 -9.37 17.32 -8.55
C THR A 13 -8.24 16.76 -9.43
N GLU A 14 -8.24 17.08 -10.73
CA GLU A 14 -7.16 16.65 -11.63
C GLU A 14 -5.81 17.29 -11.26
N GLU A 15 -5.80 18.52 -10.75
CA GLU A 15 -4.56 19.20 -10.34
C GLU A 15 -3.92 18.55 -9.10
N MET A 16 -4.69 17.78 -8.33
CA MET A 16 -4.18 17.01 -7.18
C MET A 16 -3.59 15.66 -7.60
N LYS A 17 -3.78 15.24 -8.86
CA LYS A 17 -3.33 13.93 -9.35
C LYS A 17 -1.95 14.07 -9.99
N GLU A 18 -1.05 13.19 -9.57
CA GLU A 18 0.25 13.02 -10.20
C GLU A 18 0.36 11.61 -10.77
N TYR A 19 0.74 11.49 -12.05
CA TYR A 19 0.85 10.20 -12.72
C TYR A 19 2.30 9.69 -12.68
N MET A 20 2.55 8.77 -11.76
CA MET A 20 3.82 8.08 -11.62
C MET A 20 4.07 7.10 -12.79
N THR A 21 4.69 7.60 -13.86
CA THR A 21 5.04 6.83 -15.06
C THR A 21 6.53 6.85 -15.33
N GLY A 22 7.04 5.84 -16.03
CA GLY A 22 8.46 5.75 -16.37
C GLY A 22 8.84 4.39 -16.99
N PRO A 23 10.06 4.28 -17.55
CA PRO A 23 10.56 3.01 -18.08
C PRO A 23 10.81 1.98 -16.97
N ALA A 24 11.11 0.74 -17.36
CA ALA A 24 11.54 -0.30 -16.43
C ALA A 24 12.78 0.16 -15.63
N GLY A 25 12.74 -0.04 -14.32
CA GLY A 25 13.78 0.43 -13.39
C GLY A 25 13.45 1.77 -12.72
N THR A 26 12.37 2.47 -13.11
CA THR A 26 11.89 3.63 -12.35
C THR A 26 11.47 3.21 -10.94
N VAL A 27 11.85 4.03 -9.96
CA VAL A 27 11.53 3.85 -8.54
C VAL A 27 10.65 5.03 -8.09
N PHE A 28 9.60 4.71 -7.35
CA PHE A 28 8.75 5.70 -6.68
C PHE A 28 8.77 5.45 -5.18
N LEU A 29 8.90 6.52 -4.40
CA LEU A 29 8.77 6.47 -2.94
C LEU A 29 7.37 6.96 -2.57
N LEU A 30 6.60 6.09 -1.94
CA LEU A 30 5.21 6.34 -1.60
C LEU A 30 5.05 6.37 -0.08
N ASN A 31 4.56 7.50 0.45
CA ASN A 31 4.10 7.54 1.84
C ASN A 31 2.80 6.73 1.97
N CYS A 32 2.70 5.85 2.96
CA CYS A 32 1.54 4.98 3.13
C CYS A 32 0.21 5.72 3.39
N ARG A 33 0.25 7.01 3.78
CA ARG A 33 -0.93 7.87 3.97
C ARG A 33 -1.30 8.67 2.71
N THR A 34 -0.52 8.60 1.64
CA THR A 34 -0.87 9.25 0.36
C THR A 34 -2.01 8.49 -0.31
N ILE A 35 -3.05 9.19 -0.78
CA ILE A 35 -4.07 8.59 -1.63
C ILE A 35 -3.42 8.18 -2.95
N HIS A 36 -3.51 6.90 -3.29
CA HIS A 36 -2.91 6.35 -4.49
C HIS A 36 -3.79 5.26 -5.09
N GLY A 37 -3.71 5.11 -6.40
CA GLY A 37 -4.45 4.12 -7.16
C GLY A 37 -3.87 3.96 -8.55
N SER A 38 -4.50 3.12 -9.35
CA SER A 38 -4.15 2.95 -10.75
C SER A 38 -5.40 2.93 -11.60
N THR A 39 -5.29 3.41 -12.83
CA THR A 39 -6.30 3.16 -13.86
C THR A 39 -6.32 1.70 -14.27
N GLU A 40 -7.45 1.29 -14.87
CA GLU A 40 -7.59 -0.03 -15.46
C GLU A 40 -6.48 -0.31 -16.50
N ASN A 41 -6.04 -1.57 -16.58
CA ASN A 41 -5.05 -1.97 -17.57
C ASN A 41 -5.75 -2.46 -18.85
N HIS A 42 -5.82 -1.61 -19.87
CA HIS A 42 -6.37 -1.98 -21.17
C HIS A 42 -5.35 -2.64 -22.13
N SER A 43 -4.13 -2.93 -21.66
CA SER A 43 -3.10 -3.59 -22.46
C SER A 43 -3.03 -5.10 -22.21
N ASP A 44 -2.38 -5.83 -23.11
CA ASP A 44 -2.08 -7.25 -22.97
C ASP A 44 -0.83 -7.53 -22.10
N ARG A 45 -0.21 -6.48 -21.54
CA ARG A 45 1.03 -6.58 -20.75
C ARG A 45 0.76 -6.44 -19.27
N SER A 46 1.35 -7.33 -18.47
CA SER A 46 1.38 -7.18 -17.01
C SER A 46 2.23 -5.98 -16.60
N ARG A 47 1.87 -5.33 -15.49
CA ARG A 47 2.60 -4.22 -14.86
C ARG A 47 3.13 -4.65 -13.48
N PRO A 48 4.11 -5.58 -13.41
CA PRO A 48 4.63 -6.04 -12.14
C PRO A 48 5.38 -4.89 -11.44
N VAL A 49 5.15 -4.77 -10.13
CA VAL A 49 5.84 -3.80 -9.27
C VAL A 49 6.55 -4.57 -8.17
N LEU A 50 7.85 -4.34 -8.01
CA LEU A 50 8.58 -4.78 -6.83
C LEU A 50 8.26 -3.82 -5.68
N LEU A 51 7.44 -4.26 -4.73
CA LEU A 51 7.07 -3.48 -3.57
C LEU A 51 7.95 -3.85 -2.37
N ASN A 52 8.75 -2.88 -1.91
CA ASN A 52 9.46 -2.96 -0.64
C ASN A 52 8.81 -1.97 0.32
N VAL A 53 8.54 -2.41 1.54
CA VAL A 53 7.94 -1.58 2.60
C VAL A 53 8.99 -1.34 3.66
N TYR A 54 9.15 -0.08 4.05
CA TYR A 54 10.07 0.34 5.10
C TYR A 54 9.28 1.09 6.17
N SER A 55 9.68 0.91 7.42
CA SER A 55 9.20 1.67 8.57
C SER A 55 10.40 2.12 9.40
N ALA A 56 10.21 3.16 10.22
CA ALA A 56 11.18 3.50 11.24
C ALA A 56 11.28 2.35 12.26
N ALA A 57 12.45 2.17 12.89
CA ALA A 57 12.69 1.08 13.83
C ALA A 57 11.82 1.16 15.10
N ASP A 58 11.30 2.34 15.41
CA ASP A 58 10.37 2.63 16.51
C ASP A 58 8.89 2.62 16.09
N ALA A 59 8.58 2.35 14.81
CA ALA A 59 7.23 2.23 14.29
C ALA A 59 6.79 0.75 14.28
N PHE A 60 6.16 0.33 15.38
CA PHE A 60 5.73 -1.05 15.57
C PHE A 60 4.36 -1.33 14.90
N PRO A 61 4.17 -2.52 14.30
CA PRO A 61 2.90 -2.89 13.69
C PRO A 61 1.83 -3.19 14.76
N TYR A 62 0.60 -2.74 14.53
CA TYR A 62 -0.54 -3.05 15.40
C TYR A 62 -1.13 -4.45 15.17
N ALA A 63 -0.86 -5.06 14.02
CA ALA A 63 -1.31 -6.40 13.66
C ALA A 63 -0.23 -7.13 12.87
N VAL A 64 -0.29 -8.46 12.87
CA VAL A 64 0.65 -9.30 12.11
C VAL A 64 0.52 -9.01 10.62
N ASN A 65 1.65 -8.96 9.92
CA ASN A 65 1.66 -8.83 8.47
C ASN A 65 0.97 -10.04 7.82
N PRO A 66 -0.13 -9.86 7.06
CA PRO A 66 -0.84 -10.96 6.42
C PRO A 66 -0.06 -11.65 5.30
N ILE A 67 1.04 -11.06 4.85
CA ILE A 67 1.95 -11.62 3.83
C ILE A 67 3.33 -11.76 4.49
N PRO A 68 3.63 -12.92 5.12
CA PRO A 68 4.89 -13.12 5.83
C PRO A 68 6.10 -12.89 4.92
N SER A 69 7.09 -12.18 5.45
CA SER A 69 8.36 -11.93 4.77
C SER A 69 9.51 -12.41 5.65
N PRO A 70 10.54 -13.07 5.09
CA PRO A 70 11.74 -13.43 5.84
C PRO A 70 12.56 -12.18 6.27
N PHE A 71 12.28 -11.02 5.68
CA PHE A 71 12.94 -9.75 6.01
C PHE A 71 12.10 -8.87 6.94
N ASP A 72 11.00 -9.38 7.50
CA ASP A 72 10.16 -8.62 8.42
C ASP A 72 10.98 -8.21 9.67
N GLY A 73 10.99 -6.90 9.98
CA GLY A 73 11.78 -6.32 11.06
C GLY A 73 13.31 -6.22 10.82
N ALA A 74 13.80 -6.53 9.61
CA ALA A 74 15.22 -6.39 9.30
C ALA A 74 15.67 -4.92 9.32
N ILE A 75 16.71 -4.61 10.11
CA ILE A 75 17.27 -3.26 10.19
C ILE A 75 18.22 -3.03 9.02
N VAL A 76 17.83 -2.13 8.11
CA VAL A 76 18.64 -1.75 6.94
C VAL A 76 19.66 -0.67 7.27
N CYS A 77 19.33 0.21 8.23
CA CYS A 77 20.21 1.28 8.70
C CYS A 77 19.84 1.66 10.15
N GLY A 78 20.85 1.91 10.98
CA GLY A 78 20.67 2.27 12.40
C GLY A 78 20.61 1.07 13.34
N GLU A 79 19.84 1.20 14.42
CA GLU A 79 19.68 0.19 15.46
C GLU A 79 18.21 -0.06 15.81
N ALA A 80 17.92 -1.20 16.45
CA ALA A 80 16.58 -1.53 16.90
C ALA A 80 16.13 -0.58 18.02
N ALA A 81 14.89 -0.08 17.94
CA ALA A 81 14.36 0.82 18.94
C ALA A 81 13.97 0.10 20.25
N ARG A 82 14.11 0.80 21.37
CA ARG A 82 13.64 0.36 22.68
C ARG A 82 12.25 0.86 23.04
N TRP A 83 11.80 1.92 22.39
CA TRP A 83 10.56 2.63 22.69
C TRP A 83 9.79 2.85 21.39
N SER A 84 8.46 2.79 21.47
CA SER A 84 7.58 3.04 20.33
C SER A 84 7.38 4.53 20.09
N HIS A 85 7.34 4.90 18.81
CA HIS A 85 6.88 6.20 18.36
C HIS A 85 5.41 6.13 17.99
N HIS A 86 4.60 7.03 18.54
CA HIS A 86 3.18 7.15 18.21
C HIS A 86 2.91 8.45 17.47
N ASP A 87 2.46 8.35 16.22
CA ASP A 87 1.96 9.48 15.46
C ASP A 87 0.63 9.96 16.07
N PRO A 88 0.50 11.26 16.45
CA PRO A 88 -0.72 11.78 17.06
C PRO A 88 -1.90 11.80 16.08
N ARG A 89 -1.65 11.69 14.77
CA ARG A 89 -2.72 11.65 13.77
C ARG A 89 -3.38 10.27 13.78
N PRO A 90 -4.70 10.19 13.96
CA PRO A 90 -5.40 8.91 13.95
C PRO A 90 -5.13 8.16 12.63
N CYS A 91 -5.09 6.84 12.75
CA CYS A 91 -4.99 5.93 11.62
C CYS A 91 -6.00 4.80 11.85
N GLN A 92 -6.71 4.40 10.80
CA GLN A 92 -7.62 3.27 10.89
C GLN A 92 -6.82 2.00 11.17
N ILE A 93 -7.25 1.20 12.14
CA ILE A 93 -6.64 -0.11 12.43
C ILE A 93 -6.89 -1.02 11.21
N PRO A 94 -5.92 -1.87 10.83
CA PRO A 94 -6.15 -2.84 9.77
C PRO A 94 -7.37 -3.71 10.04
N PRO A 95 -8.08 -4.18 9.00
CA PRO A 95 -9.13 -5.19 9.15
C PRO A 95 -8.62 -6.42 9.89
N ASP A 96 -9.54 -7.17 10.53
CA ASP A 96 -9.19 -8.46 11.11
C ASP A 96 -8.90 -9.49 10.01
N TRP A 97 -7.62 -9.86 9.88
CA TRP A 97 -7.15 -10.86 8.92
C TRP A 97 -7.06 -12.27 9.50
N SER A 98 -7.50 -12.50 10.75
CA SER A 98 -7.39 -13.79 11.45
C SER A 98 -8.01 -14.96 10.68
N GLN A 99 -9.05 -14.70 9.88
CA GLN A 99 -9.75 -15.72 9.12
C GLN A 99 -9.09 -16.07 7.78
N ARG A 100 -8.53 -15.07 7.07
CA ARG A 100 -7.72 -15.20 5.83
C ARG A 100 -7.49 -13.82 5.21
N TYR A 101 -6.30 -13.57 4.68
CA TYR A 101 -6.07 -12.45 3.76
C TYR A 101 -6.48 -12.81 2.33
N LEU A 102 -7.34 -12.01 1.72
CA LEU A 102 -7.66 -12.09 0.30
C LEU A 102 -6.91 -10.99 -0.44
N GLY A 103 -5.97 -11.40 -1.29
CA GLY A 103 -5.22 -10.46 -2.12
C GLY A 103 -6.14 -9.71 -3.10
N PRO A 104 -5.74 -8.51 -3.55
CA PRO A 104 -6.55 -7.69 -4.46
C PRO A 104 -6.96 -8.40 -5.74
N TRP A 105 -6.17 -9.36 -6.21
CA TRP A 105 -6.41 -10.18 -7.41
C TRP A 105 -7.74 -10.95 -7.37
N VAL A 106 -8.19 -11.36 -6.18
CA VAL A 106 -9.48 -12.07 -6.00
C VAL A 106 -10.66 -11.18 -6.43
N HIS A 107 -10.49 -9.86 -6.39
CA HIS A 107 -11.53 -8.89 -6.74
C HIS A 107 -11.41 -8.38 -8.19
N GLN A 108 -10.35 -8.73 -8.92
CA GLN A 108 -10.10 -8.23 -10.28
C GLN A 108 -10.80 -9.07 -11.38
N ASN A 109 -11.08 -10.35 -11.13
CA ASN A 109 -11.64 -11.27 -12.14
C ASN A 109 -13.18 -11.29 -12.19
N ARG A 110 -13.88 -10.31 -11.60
CA ARG A 110 -15.32 -10.19 -11.81
C ARG A 110 -15.56 -9.46 -13.12
N SER A 111 -15.91 -10.22 -14.16
CA SER A 111 -16.48 -9.66 -15.39
C SER A 111 -17.64 -8.73 -15.04
N PRO A 112 -17.79 -7.56 -15.67
CA PRO A 112 -18.99 -6.75 -15.52
C PRO A 112 -20.18 -7.59 -16.00
N SER A 113 -21.22 -7.69 -15.17
CA SER A 113 -22.56 -8.14 -15.59
C SER A 113 -23.24 -7.05 -16.40
#